data_AF-A0A177HJM9-F1
#
_entry.id   AF-A0A177HJM9-F1
#
_cell.length_a   1.000
_cell.length_b   1.000
_cell.length_c   1.000
_cell.angle_alpha   90.00
_cell.angle_beta   90.00
_cell.angle_gamma   90.00
#
_symmetry.space_group_name_H-M   'P 1'
#
loop_
_entity.id
_entity.type
_entity.pdbx_description
1 polymer ?
#
loop_
_entity_poly.entity_id
_entity_poly.type
_entity_poly.pdbx_seq_one_letter_code
_entity_poly.pdbx_strand_id
1 'polypeptide(L)'
;MTTPSSNDPGSLPLQALPDGDAEVRLVLRLQWEDVAALGQEAGRLAARLQRPVTLDEAASHRLRTRPPAAHAKPTPQDRPPQGVGPAPVSSLPGPGHSPGDQARQAIERINGMTG
;
A
#
# COMPACT_ATOMS: atom_id res chain seq x y z
N MET A 1 -2.88 -31.90 30.49
CA MET A 1 -3.50 -30.57 30.58
C MET A 1 -2.49 -29.58 30.03
N THR A 2 -2.65 -29.16 28.78
CA THR A 2 -1.71 -28.24 28.11
C THR A 2 -2.51 -27.01 27.73
N THR A 3 -2.31 -25.90 28.43
CA THR A 3 -2.98 -24.63 28.13
C THR A 3 -2.41 -24.06 26.82
N PRO A 4 -3.25 -23.69 25.84
CA PRO A 4 -2.77 -23.00 24.65
C PRO A 4 -2.29 -21.60 25.05
N SER A 5 -1.03 -21.29 24.73
CA SER A 5 -0.47 -19.95 24.85
C SER A 5 -1.25 -19.03 23.90
N SER A 6 -2.05 -18.12 24.45
CA SER A 6 -2.81 -17.13 23.69
C SER A 6 -1.82 -16.12 23.12
N ASN A 7 -1.41 -16.32 21.87
CA ASN A 7 -0.67 -15.33 21.12
C ASN A 7 -1.71 -14.32 20.61
N ASP A 8 -1.97 -13.27 21.38
CA ASP A 8 -2.93 -12.22 21.03
C ASP A 8 -2.36 -11.38 19.87
N PRO A 9 -2.93 -11.47 18.65
CA PRO A 9 -2.42 -10.76 17.48
C PRO A 9 -2.56 -9.23 17.61
N GLY A 10 -3.23 -8.71 18.66
CA GLY A 10 -3.41 -7.28 18.89
C GLY A 10 -2.28 -6.61 19.70
N SER A 11 -1.44 -7.37 20.39
CA SER A 11 -0.36 -6.81 21.22
C SER A 11 0.94 -6.78 20.43
N LEU A 12 1.23 -5.66 19.77
CA LEU A 12 2.58 -5.40 19.29
C LEU A 12 3.54 -5.46 20.50
N PRO A 13 4.65 -6.21 20.45
CA PRO A 13 5.60 -6.27 21.55
C PRO A 13 6.26 -4.89 21.71
N LEU A 14 5.69 -4.08 22.60
CA LEU A 14 6.14 -2.75 22.97
C LEU A 14 7.11 -2.88 24.16
N GLN A 15 8.36 -2.47 23.97
CA GLN A 15 9.37 -2.49 25.02
C GLN A 15 9.65 -1.06 25.49
N ALA A 16 9.40 -0.75 26.76
CA ALA A 16 9.84 0.52 27.33
C ALA A 16 11.37 0.56 27.50
N LEU A 17 11.98 1.70 27.21
CA LEU A 17 13.40 1.97 27.41
C LEU A 17 13.61 2.79 28.71
N PRO A 18 14.80 2.71 29.33
CA PRO A 18 15.09 3.40 30.60
C PRO A 18 15.06 4.93 30.52
N ASP A 19 15.17 5.49 29.32
CA ASP A 19 15.09 6.93 29.03
C ASP A 19 13.64 7.44 28.94
N GLY A 20 12.65 6.55 29.05
CA GLY A 20 11.23 6.88 28.95
C GLY A 20 10.65 6.72 27.56
N ASP A 21 11.45 6.32 26.56
CA ASP A 21 10.97 5.98 25.23
C ASP A 21 10.42 4.54 25.18
N ALA A 22 9.83 4.15 24.05
CA ALA A 22 9.42 2.77 23.81
C ALA A 22 9.79 2.29 22.41
N GLU A 23 10.31 1.07 22.31
CA GLU A 23 10.68 0.40 21.07
C GLU A 23 9.55 -0.53 20.60
N VAL A 24 9.27 -0.50 19.30
CA VAL A 24 8.39 -1.46 18.61
C VAL A 24 9.12 -1.99 17.39
N ARG A 25 9.07 -3.31 17.17
CA ARG A 25 9.59 -3.95 15.96
C ARG A 25 8.46 -4.30 15.02
N LEU A 26 8.52 -3.77 13.80
CA LEU A 26 7.49 -3.92 12.78
C LEU A 26 8.10 -4.44 11.48
N VAL A 27 7.36 -5.30 10.78
CA VAL A 27 7.66 -5.68 9.40
C VAL A 27 6.57 -5.04 8.53
N LEU A 28 6.97 -4.13 7.65
CA LEU A 28 6.06 -3.38 6.79
C LEU A 28 6.19 -3.86 5.34
N ARG A 29 5.06 -3.94 4.64
CA ARG A 29 5.04 -4.09 3.19
C ARG A 29 4.89 -2.69 2.59
N LEU A 30 5.95 -2.21 1.95
CA LEU A 30 5.97 -0.90 1.30
C LEU A 30 5.79 -1.08 -0.21
N GLN A 31 5.07 -0.15 -0.84
CA GLN A 31 5.06 -0.05 -2.29
C GLN A 31 6.37 0.57 -2.78
N TRP A 32 6.68 0.41 -4.07
CA TRP A 32 7.93 0.92 -4.63
C TRP A 32 8.01 2.46 -4.57
N GLU A 33 6.87 3.14 -4.67
CA GLU A 33 6.74 4.59 -4.56
C GLU A 33 7.15 5.09 -3.17
N ASP A 34 6.78 4.37 -2.11
CA ASP A 34 7.15 4.71 -0.73
C ASP A 34 8.65 4.53 -0.49
N VAL A 35 9.24 3.46 -1.04
CA VAL A 35 10.69 3.22 -1.00
C VAL A 35 11.44 4.32 -1.75
N ALA A 36 10.97 4.71 -2.94
CA ALA A 36 11.56 5.80 -3.70
C ALA A 36 11.48 7.14 -2.93
N ALA A 37 10.36 7.43 -2.27
CA ALA A 37 10.22 8.63 -1.44
C ALA A 37 11.19 8.64 -0.24
N LEU A 38 11.46 7.49 0.38
CA LEU A 38 12.49 7.37 1.41
C LEU A 38 13.90 7.60 0.84
N GLY A 39 14.20 7.12 -0.36
CA GLY A 39 15.46 7.39 -1.04
C GLY A 39 15.66 8.88 -1.35
N GLN A 40 14.61 9.58 -1.79
CA GLN A 40 14.65 11.04 -1.99
C GLN A 40 14.89 11.77 -0.67
N GLU A 41 14.26 11.33 0.41
CA GLU A 41 14.48 11.90 1.74
C GLU A 41 15.92 11.66 2.23
N ALA A 42 16.47 10.47 2.01
CA ALA A 42 17.87 10.18 2.31
C ALA A 42 18.82 11.10 1.53
N GLY A 43 18.55 11.36 0.24
CA GLY A 43 19.32 12.30 -0.57
C GLY A 43 19.25 13.74 -0.03
N ARG A 44 18.06 14.20 0.36
CA ARG A 44 17.88 15.51 1.00
C ARG A 44 18.64 15.61 2.32
N LEU A 45 18.55 14.59 3.18
CA LEU A 45 19.29 14.54 4.44
C LEU A 45 20.79 14.50 4.22
N ALA A 46 21.27 13.73 3.24
CA ALA A 46 22.69 13.66 2.92
C ALA A 46 23.23 15.02 2.45
N ALA A 47 22.48 15.72 1.60
CA ALA A 47 22.82 17.08 1.19
C ALA A 47 22.78 18.08 2.37
N ARG A 48 21.81 17.96 3.28
CA ARG A 48 21.71 18.85 4.45
C ARG A 48 22.81 18.61 5.48
N LEU A 49 23.14 17.36 5.74
CA LEU A 49 24.12 16.96 6.75
C LEU A 49 25.54 16.88 6.18
N GLN A 50 25.69 17.01 4.85
CA GLN A 50 26.96 16.88 4.13
C GLN A 50 27.69 15.57 4.44
N ARG A 51 26.91 14.49 4.66
CA ARG A 51 27.43 13.15 4.92
C ARG A 51 26.55 12.10 4.25
N PRO A 52 27.07 10.90 3.95
CA PRO A 52 26.23 9.75 3.59
C PRO A 52 25.20 9.47 4.68
N VAL A 53 23.94 9.21 4.28
CA VAL A 53 22.81 8.91 5.19
C VAL A 53 22.19 7.59 4.77
N THR A 54 21.88 6.74 5.75
CA THR A 54 21.25 5.44 5.54
C THR A 54 19.73 5.57 5.34
N LEU A 55 19.11 4.54 4.76
CA LEU A 55 17.65 4.52 4.58
C LEU A 55 16.91 4.51 5.94
N ASP A 56 17.48 3.85 6.95
CA ASP A 56 16.92 3.81 8.30
C ASP A 56 16.92 5.18 8.98
N GLU A 57 18.01 5.94 8.84
CA GLU A 57 18.07 7.33 9.29
C GLU A 57 17.02 8.21 8.60
N ALA A 58 16.84 8.04 7.28
CA ALA A 58 15.82 8.76 6.52
C ALA A 58 14.39 8.37 6.94
N ALA A 59 14.15 7.09 7.19
CA ALA A 59 12.87 6.61 7.71
C ALA A 59 12.60 7.17 9.10
N SER A 60 13.58 7.12 10.00
CA SER A 60 13.51 7.70 11.35
C SER A 60 13.23 9.19 11.31
N HIS A 61 13.93 9.95 10.45
CA HIS A 61 13.69 11.37 10.26
C HIS A 61 12.27 11.64 9.76
N ARG A 62 11.81 10.91 8.73
CA ARG A 62 10.47 11.06 8.17
C ARG A 62 9.39 10.71 9.20
N LEU A 63 9.56 9.68 10.02
CA LEU A 63 8.62 9.31 11.08
C LEU A 63 8.54 10.37 12.19
N ARG A 64 9.67 10.96 12.58
CA ARG A 64 9.73 12.03 13.59
C ARG A 64 9.18 13.36 13.09
N THR A 65 9.38 13.67 11.82
CA THR A 65 9.00 14.97 11.24
C THR A 65 7.64 14.98 10.59
N ARG A 66 7.11 13.81 10.19
CA ARG A 66 5.76 13.71 9.65
C ARG A 66 4.78 14.07 10.78
N PRO A 67 3.88 15.05 10.57
CA PRO A 67 2.82 15.32 11.52
C PRO A 67 2.03 14.04 11.78
N PRO A 68 1.66 13.71 13.03
CA PRO A 68 0.83 12.55 13.31
C PRO A 68 -0.42 12.64 12.45
N ALA A 69 -0.54 11.75 11.46
CA ALA A 69 -1.74 11.65 10.66
C ALA A 69 -2.86 11.29 11.64
N ALA A 70 -3.93 12.10 11.69
CA ALA A 70 -5.13 11.74 12.42
C ALA A 70 -5.51 10.33 11.97
N HIS A 71 -5.45 9.36 12.90
CA HIS A 71 -5.62 7.93 12.69
C HIS A 71 -6.56 7.66 11.51
N ALA A 72 -5.97 7.35 10.34
CA ALA A 72 -6.76 7.07 9.16
C ALA A 72 -7.58 5.83 9.50
N LYS A 73 -8.89 6.01 9.65
CA LYS A 73 -9.85 4.94 9.81
C LYS A 73 -9.53 3.91 8.71
N PRO A 74 -9.28 2.62 9.03
CA PRO A 74 -8.90 1.66 8.02
C PRO A 74 -9.96 1.67 6.93
N THR A 75 -9.62 2.22 5.77
CA THR A 75 -10.47 2.12 4.59
C THR A 75 -10.50 0.64 4.25
N PRO A 76 -11.67 -0.02 4.20
CA PRO A 76 -11.76 -1.43 3.84
C PRO A 76 -11.45 -1.55 2.35
N GLN A 77 -10.18 -1.52 1.97
CA GLN A 77 -9.71 -1.72 0.60
C GLN A 77 -9.03 -3.09 0.40
N ASP A 78 -9.29 -4.04 1.31
CA ASP A 78 -9.01 -5.47 1.13
C ASP A 78 -10.31 -6.31 1.01
N ARG A 79 -11.43 -5.69 0.65
CA ARG A 79 -12.57 -6.43 0.08
C ARG A 79 -12.42 -6.37 -1.44
N PRO A 80 -12.49 -7.49 -2.19
CA PRO A 80 -12.57 -7.42 -3.65
C PRO A 80 -13.73 -6.48 -4.00
N PRO A 81 -13.58 -5.60 -5.01
CA PRO A 81 -14.56 -4.57 -5.29
C PRO A 81 -15.92 -5.20 -5.62
N GLN A 82 -16.82 -5.19 -4.63
CA GLN A 82 -18.25 -5.30 -4.88
C GLN A 82 -18.69 -3.92 -5.35
N GLY A 83 -19.10 -3.87 -6.62
CA GLY A 83 -19.32 -2.66 -7.37
C GLY A 83 -20.27 -1.67 -6.69
N VAL A 84 -19.91 -0.40 -6.78
CA VAL A 84 -20.85 0.72 -6.76
C VAL A 84 -20.38 1.68 -7.85
N GLY A 85 -21.27 1.94 -8.80
CA GLY A 85 -20.94 2.51 -10.11
C GLY A 85 -20.52 3.99 -10.13
N PRO A 86 -20.02 4.45 -11.29
CA PRO A 86 -19.58 5.83 -11.50
C PRO A 86 -20.75 6.78 -11.80
N ALA A 87 -20.64 8.03 -11.34
CA ALA A 87 -21.45 9.16 -11.78
C ALA A 87 -20.58 10.07 -12.68
N PRO A 88 -21.17 10.85 -13.63
CA PRO A 88 -20.90 10.61 -15.04
C PRO A 88 -20.17 11.78 -15.73
N VAL A 89 -19.36 11.45 -16.73
CA VAL A 89 -19.10 12.32 -17.89
C VAL A 89 -19.11 11.42 -19.15
N SER A 90 -19.88 11.84 -20.15
CA SER A 90 -20.08 11.31 -21.51
C SER A 90 -19.11 10.21 -21.96
N SER A 91 -19.51 9.04 -22.49
CA SER A 91 -20.60 8.74 -23.42
C SER A 91 -20.72 7.21 -23.69
N LEU A 92 -21.94 6.64 -23.59
CA LEU A 92 -22.57 5.50 -24.33
C LEU A 92 -21.80 4.16 -24.58
N PRO A 93 -22.50 3.00 -24.74
CA PRO A 93 -23.52 2.36 -23.91
C PRO A 93 -23.19 0.87 -23.55
N GLY A 94 -23.61 0.42 -22.36
CA GLY A 94 -24.08 -0.96 -22.14
C GLY A 94 -23.05 -2.08 -21.85
N PRO A 95 -23.47 -3.19 -21.23
CA PRO A 95 -22.71 -3.86 -20.18
C PRO A 95 -22.01 -5.16 -20.62
N GLY A 96 -20.86 -5.45 -19.99
CA GLY A 96 -20.55 -6.82 -19.62
C GLY A 96 -19.83 -7.71 -20.64
N HIS A 97 -18.94 -7.19 -21.48
CA HIS A 97 -17.98 -8.06 -22.17
C HIS A 97 -16.76 -8.26 -21.29
N SER A 98 -16.71 -9.43 -20.64
CA SER A 98 -15.46 -9.89 -20.04
C SER A 98 -14.39 -10.01 -21.14
N PRO A 99 -13.09 -9.86 -20.84
CA PRO A 99 -12.02 -9.94 -21.85
C PRO A 99 -12.08 -11.23 -22.69
N GLY A 100 -12.59 -12.33 -22.13
CA GLY A 100 -12.81 -13.59 -22.83
C GLY A 100 -13.91 -13.52 -23.91
N ASP A 101 -14.98 -12.75 -23.69
CA ASP A 101 -16.06 -12.57 -24.66
C ASP A 101 -15.63 -11.66 -25.81
N GLN A 102 -14.78 -10.68 -25.52
CA GLN A 102 -14.20 -9.79 -26.53
C GLN A 102 -13.22 -10.56 -27.43
N ALA A 103 -12.41 -11.45 -26.84
CA ALA A 103 -11.53 -12.34 -27.59
C ALA A 103 -12.33 -13.31 -28.50
N ARG A 104 -13.43 -13.86 -28.00
CA ARG A 104 -14.32 -14.74 -28.79
C ARG A 104 -14.94 -14.01 -29.98
N GLN A 105 -15.48 -12.81 -29.76
CA GLN A 105 -16.06 -12.01 -30.86
C GLN A 105 -15.01 -11.57 -31.89
N ALA A 106 -13.78 -11.28 -31.47
CA ALA A 106 -12.72 -10.92 -32.39
C ALA A 106 -12.37 -12.08 -33.34
N ILE A 107 -12.31 -13.31 -32.81
CA ILE A 107 -12.07 -14.53 -33.61
C ILE A 107 -13.23 -14.79 -34.58
N GLU A 108 -14.47 -14.59 -34.13
CA GLU A 108 -15.66 -14.82 -34.96
C GLU A 108 -15.77 -13.79 -36.11
N ARG A 109 -15.42 -12.53 -35.87
CA ARG A 109 -15.34 -11.49 -36.91
C ARG A 109 -14.30 -11.80 -37.99
N ILE A 110 -13.16 -12.38 -37.61
CA ILE A 110 -12.11 -12.74 -38.56
C ILE A 110 -12.56 -13.89 -39.46
N ASN A 111 -13.26 -14.89 -38.91
CA ASN A 111 -13.77 -16.03 -39.68
C ASN A 111 -14.98 -15.67 -40.56
N GLY A 112 -15.80 -14.70 -40.15
CA GLY A 112 -16.98 -14.26 -40.91
C GLY A 112 -16.67 -13.32 -42.09
N MET A 113 -15.47 -12.72 -42.14
CA MET A 113 -15.09 -11.77 -43.19
C MET A 113 -14.47 -12.43 -44.43
N THR A 114 -14.30 -13.76 -44.42
CA THR A 114 -13.72 -14.54 -45.52
C THR A 114 -14.72 -15.49 -46.19
N GLY A 115 -16.02 -15.22 -46.05
CA GLY A 115 -17.11 -15.90 -46.78
C GLY A 115 -17.73 -15.00 -47.84
#